data_AF-H2C759-F1
#
_entry.id   AF-H2C759-F1
#
_cell.length_a   1.000
_cell.length_b   1.000
_cell.length_c   1.000
_cell.angle_alpha   90.00
_cell.angle_beta   90.00
_cell.angle_gamma   90.00
#
_symmetry.space_group_name_H-M   'P 1'
#
loop_
_entity.id
_entity.type
_entity.pdbx_description
1 polymer ?
#
loop_
_entity_poly.entity_id
_entity_poly.type
_entity_poly.pdbx_seq_one_letter_code
_entity_poly.pdbx_strand_id
1 'polypeptide(L)'
;MDSKNIALIIVVVVLAVVAIYFVARNMNVVATTQGVYLPTQDQLSQASPGWKLISLGEVNDTFVVQQTFPGADSYYQEYILSPTSNQTAVAITVVHYPGSPKVSNLSLPHYLINHYLILVNVTGNSSPVDLAKFLNLEVQVMMGRNGTQVKIPPYMYPSSKGLNLVQYYVLNVTSPEGNFTQYSEYLLGNTSSVNVAVLTGQDATQLYNYLYGTTGHLAINGTLSGYRYFNLTVNSTFSSIYYNVGLKGNNVVLVQAQGRSAFNIFQYVMERV
;
A
#
# COMPACT_ATOMS: atom_id res chain seq x y z
N MET A 1 -28.10 1.41 0.75
CA MET A 1 -26.74 0.97 0.39
C MET A 1 -25.84 1.42 1.52
N ASP A 2 -25.41 0.48 2.37
CA ASP A 2 -24.73 0.82 3.62
C ASP A 2 -23.30 1.29 3.35
N SER A 3 -22.86 2.29 4.11
CA SER A 3 -21.51 2.90 4.04
C SER A 3 -20.37 1.87 4.17
N LYS A 4 -20.64 0.73 4.82
CA LYS A 4 -19.72 -0.42 4.92
C LYS A 4 -19.42 -1.07 3.57
N ASN A 5 -20.43 -1.17 2.70
CA ASN A 5 -20.24 -1.69 1.34
C ASN A 5 -19.42 -0.72 0.50
N ILE A 6 -19.55 0.59 0.72
CA ILE A 6 -18.81 1.61 -0.03
C ILE A 6 -17.31 1.58 0.30
N ALA A 7 -16.94 1.44 1.57
CA ALA A 7 -15.53 1.36 1.99
C ALA A 7 -14.84 0.07 1.50
N LEU A 8 -15.53 -1.08 1.60
CA LEU A 8 -15.04 -2.36 1.08
C LEU A 8 -14.91 -2.33 -0.46
N ILE A 9 -15.88 -1.72 -1.15
CA ILE A 9 -15.83 -1.51 -2.60
C ILE A 9 -14.65 -0.60 -2.97
N ILE A 10 -14.33 0.45 -2.21
CA ILE A 10 -13.17 1.31 -2.50
C ILE A 10 -11.85 0.55 -2.33
N VAL A 11 -11.67 -0.22 -1.25
CA VAL A 11 -10.45 -1.02 -1.04
C VAL A 11 -10.30 -2.11 -2.11
N VAL A 12 -11.39 -2.80 -2.46
CA VAL A 12 -11.40 -3.84 -3.50
C VAL A 12 -11.27 -3.25 -4.92
N VAL A 13 -11.85 -2.07 -5.20
CA VAL A 13 -11.74 -1.40 -6.51
C VAL A 13 -10.36 -0.79 -6.70
N VAL A 14 -9.73 -0.21 -5.66
CA VAL A 14 -8.33 0.24 -5.74
C VAL A 14 -7.39 -0.95 -5.96
N LEU A 15 -7.61 -2.09 -5.28
CA LEU A 15 -6.82 -3.31 -5.51
C LEU A 15 -7.08 -3.96 -6.88
N ALA A 16 -8.33 -3.94 -7.39
CA ALA A 16 -8.70 -4.57 -8.66
C ALA A 16 -8.34 -3.73 -9.90
N VAL A 17 -8.48 -2.39 -9.83
CA VAL A 17 -8.06 -1.50 -10.93
C VAL A 17 -6.53 -1.50 -11.08
N VAL A 18 -5.81 -1.63 -9.96
CA VAL A 18 -4.36 -1.81 -9.96
C VAL A 18 -3.94 -3.23 -10.38
N ALA A 19 -4.81 -4.23 -10.38
CA ALA A 19 -4.45 -5.58 -10.85
C ALA A 19 -4.68 -5.79 -12.37
N ILE A 20 -5.69 -5.14 -12.95
CA ILE A 20 -6.17 -5.42 -14.32
C ILE A 20 -5.41 -4.63 -15.41
N TYR A 21 -4.78 -3.50 -15.08
CA TYR A 21 -4.02 -2.70 -16.06
C TYR A 21 -2.62 -3.28 -16.40
N PHE A 22 -2.18 -4.33 -15.69
CA PHE A 22 -0.76 -4.73 -15.59
C PHE A 22 -0.39 -6.04 -16.31
N VAL A 23 -1.29 -6.65 -17.07
CA VAL A 23 -1.07 -7.98 -17.70
C VAL A 23 -0.17 -7.94 -18.94
N ALA A 24 0.29 -6.79 -19.42
CA ALA A 24 1.17 -6.76 -20.60
C ALA A 24 2.08 -5.52 -20.62
N ARG A 25 3.30 -5.58 -20.06
CA ARG A 25 4.40 -4.65 -20.43
C ARG A 25 5.77 -5.09 -19.89
N ASN A 26 6.79 -4.95 -20.74
CA ASN A 26 8.20 -4.99 -20.34
C ASN A 26 8.53 -3.75 -19.51
N MET A 27 8.97 -3.91 -18.27
CA MET A 27 9.31 -2.81 -17.38
C MET A 27 10.77 -2.91 -16.90
N ASN A 28 11.47 -1.78 -16.96
CA ASN A 28 12.72 -1.59 -16.25
C ASN A 28 12.38 -1.10 -14.84
N VAL A 29 12.86 -1.76 -13.79
CA VAL A 29 12.71 -1.30 -12.41
C VAL A 29 14.06 -0.78 -11.93
N VAL A 30 14.08 0.44 -11.39
CA VAL A 30 15.26 1.06 -10.79
C VAL A 30 15.16 0.87 -9.28
N ALA A 31 16.15 0.21 -8.67
CA ALA A 31 16.21 0.08 -7.22
C ALA A 31 16.68 1.41 -6.60
N THR A 32 15.78 2.14 -5.94
CA THR A 32 16.13 3.35 -5.20
C THR A 32 16.76 2.99 -3.85
N THR A 33 17.99 3.45 -3.63
CA THR A 33 18.84 3.12 -2.46
C THR A 33 18.98 4.26 -1.46
N GLN A 34 18.29 5.39 -1.65
CA GLN A 34 18.29 6.50 -0.69
C GLN A 34 16.93 6.62 -0.01
N GLY A 35 16.90 6.21 1.26
CA GLY A 35 15.68 6.09 2.03
C GLY A 35 15.01 7.44 2.28
N VAL A 36 13.77 7.58 1.82
CA VAL A 36 12.86 8.64 2.23
C VAL A 36 12.44 8.41 3.68
N TYR A 37 12.47 9.49 4.46
CA TYR A 37 12.03 9.52 5.85
C TYR A 37 10.71 10.26 5.90
N LEU A 38 9.65 9.57 6.34
CA LEU A 38 8.31 10.12 6.47
C LEU A 38 8.02 10.43 7.96
N PRO A 39 7.20 11.45 8.28
CA PRO A 39 6.82 11.77 9.64
C PRO A 39 6.29 10.56 10.42
N THR A 40 6.64 10.47 11.71
CA THR A 40 5.98 9.54 12.63
C THR A 40 4.61 10.08 13.04
N GLN A 41 3.73 9.21 13.55
CA GLN A 41 2.46 9.64 14.14
C GLN A 41 2.67 10.66 15.28
N ASP A 42 3.74 10.54 16.06
CA ASP A 42 4.03 11.48 17.15
C ASP A 42 4.42 12.86 16.63
N GLN A 43 5.31 12.91 15.62
CA GLN A 43 5.70 14.16 14.95
C GLN A 43 4.50 14.84 14.30
N LEU A 44 3.64 14.06 13.64
CA LEU A 44 2.38 14.53 13.09
C LEU A 44 1.46 15.09 14.18
N SER A 45 1.31 14.39 15.31
CA SER A 45 0.42 14.80 16.40
C SER A 45 0.89 16.10 17.07
N GLN A 46 2.20 16.40 17.04
CA GLN A 46 2.76 17.65 17.52
C GLN A 46 2.47 18.83 16.56
N ALA A 47 2.61 18.62 15.26
CA ALA A 47 2.41 19.67 14.25
C ALA A 47 0.93 19.92 13.93
N SER A 48 0.14 18.84 13.89
CA SER A 48 -1.27 18.82 13.46
C SER A 48 -2.08 17.88 14.38
N PRO A 49 -2.44 18.32 15.59
CA PRO A 49 -3.14 17.48 16.58
C PRO A 49 -4.42 16.83 16.04
N GLY A 50 -4.59 15.55 16.34
CA GLY A 50 -5.77 14.75 15.97
C GLY A 50 -5.74 14.15 14.56
N TRP A 51 -4.85 14.61 13.68
CA TRP A 51 -4.65 14.00 12.37
C TRP A 51 -3.95 12.63 12.51
N LYS A 52 -4.35 11.67 11.67
CA LYS A 52 -3.90 10.27 11.81
C LYS A 52 -3.23 9.78 10.54
N LEU A 53 -2.02 9.26 10.65
CA LEU A 53 -1.35 8.53 9.59
C LEU A 53 -2.10 7.22 9.33
N ILE A 54 -2.64 7.08 8.11
CA ILE A 54 -3.43 5.90 7.71
C ILE A 54 -2.75 5.05 6.65
N SER A 55 -1.79 5.60 5.90
CA SER A 55 -1.06 4.84 4.89
C SER A 55 0.29 5.48 4.60
N LEU A 56 1.29 4.63 4.36
CA LEU A 56 2.60 5.00 3.82
C LEU A 56 2.99 3.98 2.75
N GLY A 57 3.69 4.40 1.71
CA GLY A 57 4.18 3.45 0.72
C GLY A 57 5.16 4.04 -0.29
N GLU A 58 5.65 3.15 -1.15
CA GLU A 58 6.60 3.40 -2.21
C GLU A 58 6.06 2.82 -3.52
N VAL A 59 6.21 3.57 -4.61
CA VAL A 59 5.88 3.15 -5.96
C VAL A 59 7.09 3.36 -6.86
N ASN A 60 7.59 2.24 -7.39
CA ASN A 60 8.75 2.14 -8.27
C ASN A 60 8.35 1.62 -9.66
N ASP A 61 7.05 1.54 -9.92
CA ASP A 61 6.52 1.21 -11.23
C ASP A 61 6.83 2.34 -12.22
N THR A 62 7.83 2.15 -13.08
CA THR A 62 8.27 3.20 -14.01
C THR A 62 7.14 3.74 -14.88
N PHE A 63 6.15 2.92 -15.25
CA PHE A 63 5.03 3.43 -16.04
C PHE A 63 4.13 4.35 -15.22
N VAL A 64 3.69 3.91 -14.05
CA VAL A 64 2.85 4.73 -13.14
C VAL A 64 3.59 5.99 -12.73
N VAL A 65 4.86 5.85 -12.36
CA VAL A 65 5.70 6.97 -11.93
C VAL A 65 5.86 7.97 -13.06
N GLN A 66 6.24 7.55 -14.27
CA GLN A 66 6.47 8.47 -15.40
C GLN A 66 5.18 9.11 -15.92
N GLN A 67 4.04 8.43 -15.83
CA GLN A 67 2.75 9.02 -16.17
C GLN A 67 2.32 10.10 -15.16
N THR A 68 2.60 9.88 -13.88
CA THR A 68 2.21 10.81 -12.81
C THR A 68 3.20 11.96 -12.66
N PHE A 69 4.49 11.63 -12.74
CA PHE A 69 5.64 12.52 -12.56
C PHE A 69 6.68 12.25 -13.66
N PRO A 70 6.54 12.87 -14.84
CA PRO A 70 7.47 12.67 -15.95
C PRO A 70 8.93 12.93 -15.53
N GLY A 71 9.81 11.96 -15.81
CA GLY A 71 11.23 12.00 -15.45
C GLY A 71 11.60 11.44 -14.08
N ALA A 72 10.63 11.09 -13.23
CA ALA A 72 10.87 10.44 -11.94
C ALA A 72 11.06 8.91 -12.07
N ASP A 73 11.79 8.30 -11.16
CA ASP A 73 11.97 6.83 -11.10
C ASP A 73 11.21 6.17 -9.95
N SER A 74 10.90 6.92 -8.89
CA SER A 74 9.99 6.50 -7.83
C SER A 74 9.23 7.65 -7.17
N TYR A 75 8.18 7.31 -6.42
CA TYR A 75 7.64 8.21 -5.42
C TYR A 75 7.20 7.46 -4.16
N TYR A 76 7.24 8.18 -3.04
CA TYR A 76 6.72 7.74 -1.76
C TYR A 76 5.46 8.55 -1.46
N GLN A 77 4.48 7.92 -0.84
CA GLN A 77 3.21 8.57 -0.55
C GLN A 77 2.73 8.27 0.86
N GLU A 78 2.30 9.32 1.54
CA GLU A 78 1.69 9.27 2.86
C GLU A 78 0.25 9.81 2.76
N TYR A 79 -0.67 9.15 3.46
CA TYR A 79 -2.04 9.64 3.65
C TYR A 79 -2.32 9.88 5.13
N ILE A 80 -2.81 11.07 5.41
CA ILE A 80 -3.11 11.55 6.75
C ILE A 80 -4.57 11.95 6.83
N LEU A 81 -5.35 11.24 7.64
CA LEU A 81 -6.79 11.44 7.77
C LEU A 81 -7.13 12.57 8.75
N SER A 82 -8.12 13.38 8.39
CA SER A 82 -8.64 14.45 9.22
C SER A 82 -9.27 13.92 10.52
N PRO A 83 -9.10 14.63 11.66
CA PRO A 83 -9.75 14.27 12.92
C PRO A 83 -11.27 14.38 12.88
N THR A 84 -11.81 15.25 12.02
CA THR A 84 -13.23 15.61 11.98
C THR A 84 -13.97 15.01 10.78
N SER A 85 -13.25 14.41 9.84
CA SER A 85 -13.83 13.84 8.63
C SER A 85 -13.06 12.62 8.16
N ASN A 86 -13.78 11.51 7.99
CA ASN A 86 -13.25 10.30 7.36
C ASN A 86 -13.17 10.40 5.82
N GLN A 87 -13.58 11.53 5.24
CA GLN A 87 -13.53 11.80 3.80
C GLN A 87 -12.45 12.81 3.41
N THR A 88 -11.83 13.47 4.40
CA THR A 88 -10.79 14.46 4.14
C THR A 88 -9.44 13.90 4.54
N ALA A 89 -8.51 13.86 3.60
CA ALA A 89 -7.14 13.42 3.84
C ALA A 89 -6.14 14.38 3.21
N VAL A 90 -5.00 14.56 3.88
CA VAL A 90 -3.81 15.16 3.28
C VAL A 90 -3.00 14.04 2.66
N ALA A 91 -2.59 14.22 1.42
CA ALA A 91 -1.66 13.36 0.71
C ALA A 91 -0.32 14.08 0.60
N ILE A 92 0.73 13.51 1.20
CA ILE A 92 2.11 13.96 1.03
C ILE A 92 2.76 13.01 0.03
N THR A 93 3.40 13.55 -1.01
CA THR A 93 4.08 12.76 -2.03
C THR A 93 5.52 13.24 -2.17
N VAL A 94 6.47 12.34 -1.96
CA VAL A 94 7.91 12.58 -2.11
C VAL A 94 8.37 11.87 -3.37
N VAL A 95 8.60 12.62 -4.44
CA VAL A 95 8.99 12.11 -5.76
C VAL A 95 10.50 12.14 -5.90
N HIS A 96 11.12 11.04 -6.26
CA HIS A 96 12.55 10.96 -6.54
C HIS A 96 12.82 11.08 -8.04
N TYR A 97 13.85 11.86 -8.39
CA TYR A 97 14.34 12.04 -9.75
C TYR A 97 15.80 11.60 -9.81
N PRO A 98 16.21 10.78 -10.81
CA PRO A 98 17.63 10.45 -11.00
C PRO A 98 18.54 11.67 -11.20
N GLY A 99 17.97 12.78 -11.69
CA GLY A 99 18.63 14.07 -11.85
C GLY A 99 17.99 15.15 -11.00
N SER A 100 18.16 16.42 -11.38
CA SER A 100 17.43 17.51 -10.73
C SER A 100 15.95 17.48 -11.12
N PRO A 101 15.02 17.62 -10.16
CA PRO A 101 13.59 17.73 -10.47
C PRO A 101 13.33 18.90 -11.43
N LYS A 102 12.69 18.62 -12.56
CA LYS A 102 12.26 19.66 -13.50
C LYS A 102 10.78 19.92 -13.29
N VAL A 103 10.49 20.98 -12.54
CA VAL A 103 9.13 21.28 -12.10
C VAL A 103 8.77 22.69 -12.56
N SER A 104 7.97 22.79 -13.61
CA SER A 104 7.44 24.07 -14.11
C SER A 104 5.94 24.15 -13.86
N ASN A 105 5.47 25.26 -13.28
CA ASN A 105 4.05 25.60 -13.14
C ASN A 105 3.21 24.64 -12.28
N LEU A 106 3.73 24.14 -11.15
CA LEU A 106 2.90 23.42 -10.19
C LEU A 106 2.03 24.40 -9.37
N SER A 107 0.72 24.10 -9.33
CA SER A 107 -0.25 24.81 -8.49
C SER A 107 -0.32 24.30 -7.05
N LEU A 108 0.22 23.11 -6.78
CA LEU A 108 0.23 22.50 -5.45
C LEU A 108 1.37 23.05 -4.59
N PRO A 109 1.17 23.20 -3.26
CA PRO A 109 2.26 23.46 -2.32
C PRO A 109 3.36 22.41 -2.44
N HIS A 110 4.60 22.87 -2.58
CA HIS A 110 5.74 21.98 -2.83
C HIS A 110 7.06 22.53 -2.32
N TYR A 111 8.04 21.64 -2.19
CA TYR A 111 9.42 21.97 -1.84
C TYR A 111 10.41 21.04 -2.57
N LEU A 112 11.57 21.56 -2.95
CA LEU A 112 12.62 20.81 -3.63
C LEU A 112 13.81 20.57 -2.69
N ILE A 113 14.24 19.31 -2.56
CA ILE A 113 15.42 18.92 -1.78
C ILE A 113 16.27 18.00 -2.64
N ASN A 114 17.41 18.49 -3.15
CA ASN A 114 18.32 17.71 -3.99
C ASN A 114 17.58 17.04 -5.19
N HIS A 115 17.43 15.72 -5.13
CA HIS A 115 16.78 14.86 -6.11
C HIS A 115 15.29 14.63 -5.84
N TYR A 116 14.75 15.25 -4.80
CA TYR A 116 13.39 15.03 -4.33
C TYR A 116 12.50 16.25 -4.53
N LEU A 117 11.28 15.99 -4.99
CA LEU A 117 10.17 16.94 -4.98
C LEU A 117 9.15 16.48 -3.95
N ILE A 118 8.88 17.32 -2.96
CA ILE A 118 7.86 17.09 -1.94
C ILE A 118 6.61 17.86 -2.35
N LEU A 119 5.46 17.18 -2.43
CA LEU A 119 4.16 17.71 -2.79
C LEU A 119 3.17 17.45 -1.67
N VAL A 120 2.32 18.44 -1.39
CA VAL A 120 1.20 18.25 -0.46
C VAL A 120 -0.10 18.60 -1.17
N ASN A 121 -1.06 17.70 -1.08
CA ASN A 121 -2.39 17.88 -1.61
C ASN A 121 -3.44 17.53 -0.55
N VAL A 122 -4.67 18.01 -0.72
CA VAL A 122 -5.82 17.61 0.09
C VAL A 122 -6.86 16.96 -0.81
N THR A 123 -7.46 15.89 -0.32
CA THR A 123 -8.63 15.26 -0.91
C THR A 123 -9.80 15.40 0.07
N GLY A 124 -11.03 15.52 -0.44
CA GLY A 124 -12.24 15.61 0.39
C GLY A 124 -12.95 16.97 0.34
N ASN A 125 -14.00 17.08 1.16
CA ASN A 125 -15.00 18.16 1.07
C ASN A 125 -15.01 19.12 2.27
N SER A 126 -14.05 19.08 3.19
CA SER A 126 -14.05 20.00 4.34
C SER A 126 -13.16 21.24 4.11
N SER A 127 -13.65 22.37 4.63
CA SER A 127 -13.04 23.68 4.91
C SER A 127 -11.51 23.75 5.02
N PRO A 128 -10.87 24.91 4.73
CA PRO A 128 -9.47 24.98 4.32
C PRO A 128 -8.50 24.30 5.28
N VAL A 129 -7.73 23.36 4.73
CA VAL A 129 -6.62 22.69 5.41
C VAL A 129 -5.35 23.47 5.17
N ASP A 130 -4.61 23.77 6.25
CA ASP A 130 -3.31 24.43 6.16
C ASP A 130 -2.23 23.44 5.70
N LEU A 131 -2.07 23.31 4.39
CA LEU A 131 -1.11 22.39 3.77
C LEU A 131 0.35 22.78 4.05
N ALA A 132 0.63 24.04 4.40
CA ALA A 132 1.98 24.48 4.70
C ALA A 132 2.54 23.81 5.96
N LYS A 133 1.70 23.50 6.95
CA LYS A 133 2.12 22.75 8.16
C LYS A 133 2.63 21.35 7.84
N PHE A 134 1.91 20.63 6.98
CA PHE A 134 2.30 19.28 6.55
C PHE A 134 3.54 19.31 5.68
N LEU A 135 3.63 20.28 4.76
CA LEU A 135 4.81 20.45 3.91
C LEU A 135 6.06 20.76 4.75
N ASN A 136 5.96 21.69 5.70
CA ASN A 136 7.08 22.06 6.57
C ASN A 136 7.52 20.89 7.45
N LEU A 137 6.57 20.10 7.97
CA LEU A 137 6.88 18.90 8.73
C LEU A 137 7.66 17.89 7.88
N GLU A 138 7.17 17.58 6.69
CA GLU A 138 7.84 16.66 5.76
C GLU A 138 9.26 17.12 5.42
N VAL A 139 9.43 18.40 5.09
CA VAL A 139 10.74 18.99 4.79
C VAL A 139 11.70 18.86 5.98
N GLN A 140 11.23 19.15 7.20
CA GLN A 140 12.04 19.01 8.41
C GLN A 140 12.46 17.56 8.64
N VAL A 141 11.54 16.60 8.45
CA VAL A 141 11.81 15.18 8.64
C VAL A 141 12.80 14.65 7.60
N MET A 142 12.61 15.03 6.34
CA MET A 142 13.50 14.66 5.23
C MET A 142 14.91 15.23 5.39
N MET A 143 15.05 16.50 5.79
CA MET A 143 16.36 17.11 6.04
C MET A 143 17.04 16.56 7.30
N GLY A 144 16.25 16.31 8.36
CA GLY A 144 16.74 15.81 9.64
C GLY A 144 16.97 14.31 9.70
N ARG A 145 16.44 13.54 8.74
CA ARG A 145 16.47 12.06 8.69
C ARG A 145 15.95 11.41 9.97
N ASN A 146 14.97 12.04 10.62
CA ASN A 146 14.47 11.69 11.95
C ASN A 146 13.02 11.17 11.91
N GLY A 147 12.61 10.56 10.80
CA GLY A 147 11.29 9.98 10.59
C GLY A 147 11.29 8.45 10.45
N THR A 148 10.15 7.93 10.05
CA THR A 148 9.94 6.52 9.69
C THR A 148 10.45 6.26 8.27
N GLN A 149 11.26 5.23 8.10
CA GLN A 149 11.54 4.68 6.78
C GLN A 149 10.52 3.61 6.42
N VAL A 150 10.07 3.61 5.18
CA VAL A 150 9.31 2.50 4.60
C VAL A 150 10.23 1.27 4.60
N LYS A 151 9.92 0.27 5.42
CA LYS A 151 10.67 -0.99 5.49
C LYS A 151 9.74 -2.15 5.16
N ILE A 152 10.21 -3.02 4.27
CA ILE A 152 9.52 -4.24 3.89
C ILE A 152 9.88 -5.32 4.92
N PRO A 153 8.90 -5.90 5.63
CA PRO A 153 9.16 -6.97 6.57
C PRO A 153 9.86 -8.15 5.90
N PRO A 154 10.78 -8.84 6.61
CA PRO A 154 11.55 -9.95 6.03
C PRO A 154 10.70 -11.18 5.69
N TYR A 155 9.45 -11.25 6.17
CA TYR A 155 8.51 -12.31 5.83
C TYR A 155 7.81 -12.10 4.48
N MET A 156 7.86 -10.90 3.91
CA MET A 156 7.30 -10.62 2.59
C MET A 156 8.10 -11.36 1.50
N TYR A 157 7.47 -11.60 0.34
CA TYR A 157 8.11 -12.37 -0.71
C TYR A 157 9.23 -11.56 -1.37
N PRO A 158 10.46 -12.10 -1.45
CA PRO A 158 11.61 -11.29 -1.85
C PRO A 158 11.53 -10.90 -3.33
N SER A 159 11.95 -9.67 -3.62
CA SER A 159 12.24 -9.28 -5.00
C SER A 159 13.37 -10.13 -5.58
N SER A 160 13.29 -10.43 -6.87
CA SER A 160 14.26 -11.26 -7.58
C SER A 160 14.39 -10.82 -9.03
N LYS A 161 15.40 -11.33 -9.74
CA LYS A 161 15.62 -10.99 -11.17
C LYS A 161 14.41 -11.26 -12.09
N GLY A 162 13.45 -12.08 -11.67
CA GLY A 162 12.24 -12.38 -12.43
C GLY A 162 10.95 -11.80 -11.86
N LEU A 163 11.01 -11.08 -10.72
CA LEU A 163 9.89 -10.45 -10.04
C LEU A 163 10.44 -9.22 -9.29
N ASN A 164 10.26 -8.04 -9.88
CA ASN A 164 10.71 -6.79 -9.30
C ASN A 164 9.62 -6.19 -8.41
N LEU A 165 10.02 -5.61 -7.29
CA LEU A 165 9.11 -4.81 -6.48
C LEU A 165 8.75 -3.52 -7.21
N VAL A 166 7.46 -3.29 -7.40
CA VAL A 166 6.95 -2.10 -8.08
C VAL A 166 6.07 -1.26 -7.16
N GLN A 167 5.47 -1.86 -6.13
CA GLN A 167 4.72 -1.13 -5.11
C GLN A 167 4.84 -1.82 -3.75
N TYR A 168 4.93 -1.03 -2.70
CA TYR A 168 4.81 -1.49 -1.32
C TYR A 168 4.07 -0.47 -0.47
N TYR A 169 3.14 -0.93 0.37
CA TYR A 169 2.35 -0.08 1.25
C TYR A 169 2.19 -0.69 2.64
N VAL A 170 2.13 0.18 3.64
CA VAL A 170 1.65 -0.13 4.98
C VAL A 170 0.40 0.71 5.21
N LEU A 171 -0.72 0.07 5.53
CA LEU A 171 -2.01 0.71 5.74
C LEU A 171 -2.56 0.37 7.12
N ASN A 172 -3.16 1.36 7.79
CA ASN A 172 -3.97 1.13 8.97
C ASN A 172 -5.42 0.97 8.53
N VAL A 173 -5.92 -0.26 8.64
CA VAL A 173 -7.26 -0.65 8.21
C VAL A 173 -8.16 -0.77 9.43
N THR A 174 -9.22 0.04 9.48
CA THR A 174 -10.31 -0.11 10.44
C THR A 174 -11.52 -0.70 9.71
N SER A 175 -11.96 -1.89 10.14
CA SER A 175 -13.15 -2.56 9.62
C SER A 175 -14.09 -3.00 10.76
N PRO A 176 -15.32 -3.45 10.46
CA PRO A 176 -16.20 -4.05 11.47
C PRO A 176 -15.59 -5.28 12.16
N GLU A 177 -14.64 -5.95 11.51
CA GLU A 177 -13.94 -7.14 11.99
C GLU A 177 -12.74 -6.81 12.89
N GLY A 178 -12.37 -5.53 13.02
CA GLY A 178 -11.28 -5.10 13.90
C GLY A 178 -10.39 -4.02 13.28
N ASN A 179 -9.25 -3.79 13.93
CA ASN A 179 -8.22 -2.89 13.43
C ASN A 179 -6.97 -3.69 13.06
N PHE A 180 -6.43 -3.42 11.88
CA PHE A 180 -5.32 -4.16 11.31
C PHE A 180 -4.26 -3.20 10.76
N THR A 181 -3.00 -3.59 10.88
CA THR A 181 -1.94 -3.05 10.04
C THR A 181 -1.74 -3.99 8.87
N GLN A 182 -1.99 -3.49 7.66
CA GLN A 182 -1.84 -4.23 6.42
C GLN A 182 -0.51 -3.87 5.75
N TYR A 183 0.32 -4.88 5.51
CA TYR A 183 1.52 -4.79 4.68
C TYR A 183 1.21 -5.37 3.31
N SER A 184 1.37 -4.60 2.25
CA SER A 184 1.05 -5.04 0.89
C SER A 184 2.23 -4.82 -0.04
N GLU A 185 2.57 -5.82 -0.85
CA GLU A 185 3.54 -5.68 -1.92
C GLU A 185 2.94 -6.12 -3.25
N TYR A 186 3.39 -5.47 -4.32
CA TYR A 186 3.15 -5.89 -5.68
C TYR A 186 4.48 -6.09 -6.39
N LEU A 187 4.70 -7.32 -6.85
CA LEU A 187 5.86 -7.71 -7.62
C LEU A 187 5.45 -7.99 -9.06
N LEU A 188 6.23 -7.48 -10.01
CA LEU A 188 5.97 -7.65 -11.43
C LEU A 188 7.19 -8.25 -12.14
N GLY A 189 6.93 -9.25 -12.99
CA GLY A 189 7.86 -9.80 -13.96
C GLY A 189 7.25 -9.74 -15.36
N ASN A 190 8.03 -10.12 -16.38
CA ASN A 190 7.64 -9.94 -17.80
C ASN A 190 6.29 -10.58 -18.17
N THR A 191 5.95 -11.72 -17.57
CA THR A 191 4.69 -12.46 -17.81
C THR A 191 4.04 -12.94 -16.51
N SER A 192 4.42 -12.35 -15.38
CA SER A 192 3.95 -12.78 -14.07
C SER A 192 3.76 -11.62 -13.13
N SER A 193 2.74 -11.70 -12.29
CA SER A 193 2.49 -10.75 -11.22
C SER A 193 2.24 -11.49 -9.92
N VAL A 194 2.65 -10.88 -8.81
CA VAL A 194 2.41 -11.39 -7.46
C VAL A 194 1.94 -10.23 -6.60
N ASN A 195 0.82 -10.41 -5.94
CA ASN A 195 0.34 -9.51 -4.90
C ASN A 195 0.31 -10.29 -3.57
N VAL A 196 0.96 -9.75 -2.55
CA VAL A 196 0.91 -10.29 -1.19
C VAL A 196 0.36 -9.20 -0.29
N ALA A 197 -0.66 -9.52 0.50
CA ALA A 197 -1.15 -8.69 1.58
C ALA A 197 -1.12 -9.48 2.89
N VAL A 198 -0.53 -8.89 3.93
CA VAL A 198 -0.48 -9.44 5.29
C VAL A 198 -1.18 -8.45 6.22
N LEU A 199 -2.32 -8.84 6.78
CA LEU A 199 -3.06 -8.07 7.77
C LEU A 199 -2.75 -8.60 9.16
N THR A 200 -2.13 -7.76 9.98
CA THR A 200 -1.76 -8.07 11.36
C THR A 200 -2.68 -7.37 12.34
N GLY A 201 -3.31 -8.11 13.25
CA GLY A 201 -4.19 -7.56 14.28
C GLY A 201 -4.70 -8.63 15.25
N GLN A 202 -5.15 -8.21 16.44
CA GLN A 202 -5.68 -9.15 17.46
C GLN A 202 -6.94 -9.88 16.97
N ASP A 203 -7.69 -9.25 16.06
CA ASP A 203 -8.93 -9.80 15.50
C ASP A 203 -8.72 -10.60 14.20
N ALA A 204 -7.49 -11.05 13.92
CA ALA A 204 -7.16 -11.78 12.69
C ALA A 204 -8.01 -13.04 12.47
N THR A 205 -8.36 -13.74 13.56
CA THR A 205 -9.27 -14.89 13.46
C THR A 205 -10.68 -14.48 13.03
N GLN A 206 -11.18 -13.33 13.49
CA GLN A 206 -12.48 -12.81 13.10
C GLN A 206 -12.48 -12.42 11.61
N LEU A 207 -11.44 -11.70 11.16
CA LEU A 207 -11.27 -11.36 9.75
C LEU A 207 -11.19 -12.60 8.85
N TYR A 208 -10.40 -13.61 9.23
CA TYR A 208 -10.29 -14.86 8.47
C TYR A 208 -11.65 -15.57 8.35
N ASN A 209 -12.39 -15.69 9.46
CA ASN A 209 -13.69 -16.34 9.47
C ASN A 209 -14.71 -15.56 8.62
N TYR A 210 -14.65 -14.23 8.63
CA TYR A 210 -15.46 -13.39 7.76
C TYR A 210 -15.15 -13.67 6.28
N LEU A 211 -13.87 -13.62 5.88
CA LEU A 211 -13.45 -13.90 4.50
C LEU A 211 -13.81 -15.33 4.08
N TYR A 212 -13.74 -16.30 4.98
CA TYR A 212 -14.17 -17.67 4.70
C TYR A 212 -15.70 -17.74 4.50
N GLY A 213 -16.47 -17.02 5.32
CA GLY A 213 -17.92 -16.92 5.19
C GLY A 213 -18.39 -16.34 3.86
N THR A 214 -17.65 -15.41 3.25
CA THR A 214 -18.01 -14.85 1.93
C THR A 214 -17.93 -15.88 0.80
N THR A 215 -17.24 -17.00 0.99
CA THR A 215 -17.20 -18.11 0.03
C THR A 215 -18.43 -19.03 0.10
N GLY A 216 -19.39 -18.77 0.99
CA GLY A 216 -20.47 -19.70 1.29
C GLY A 216 -19.99 -20.98 1.98
N HIS A 217 -18.78 -20.96 2.56
CA HIS A 217 -18.08 -22.11 3.15
C HIS A 217 -17.81 -23.26 2.17
N LEU A 218 -17.71 -22.95 0.87
CA LEU A 218 -17.54 -23.95 -0.18
C LEU A 218 -16.09 -24.39 -0.39
N ALA A 219 -15.11 -23.53 -0.07
CA ALA A 219 -13.70 -23.90 -0.13
C ALA A 219 -13.33 -24.82 1.05
N ILE A 220 -12.48 -25.82 0.83
CA ILE A 220 -11.96 -26.65 1.93
C ILE A 220 -11.08 -25.75 2.82
N ASN A 221 -11.48 -25.57 4.08
CA ASN A 221 -10.63 -24.98 5.12
C ASN A 221 -9.55 -26.00 5.51
N GLY A 222 -8.41 -25.92 4.82
CA GLY A 222 -7.29 -26.82 5.01
C GLY A 222 -6.43 -26.41 6.19
N THR A 223 -5.68 -27.38 6.72
CA THR A 223 -4.58 -27.12 7.65
C THR A 223 -3.28 -27.60 7.04
N LEU A 224 -2.25 -26.75 7.11
CA LEU A 224 -0.91 -27.09 6.68
C LEU A 224 0.09 -26.40 7.61
N SER A 225 1.10 -27.11 8.09
CA SER A 225 2.20 -26.56 8.92
C SER A 225 1.74 -25.62 10.05
N GLY A 226 0.63 -25.95 10.72
CA GLY A 226 0.09 -25.18 11.85
C GLY A 226 -0.74 -23.94 11.49
N TYR A 227 -1.01 -23.67 10.21
CA TYR A 227 -1.89 -22.60 9.77
C TYR A 227 -3.15 -23.14 9.08
N ARG A 228 -4.22 -22.31 9.11
CA ARG A 228 -5.48 -22.57 8.40
C ARG A 228 -5.46 -21.83 7.07
N TYR A 229 -6.03 -22.40 6.01
CA TYR A 229 -6.13 -21.72 4.73
C TYR A 229 -7.34 -22.15 3.88
N PHE A 230 -7.74 -21.30 2.94
CA PHE A 230 -8.75 -21.57 1.92
C PHE A 230 -8.48 -20.73 0.67
N ASN A 231 -9.23 -20.99 -0.41
CA ASN A 231 -9.17 -20.19 -1.62
C ASN A 231 -10.36 -19.23 -1.69
N LEU A 232 -10.09 -17.95 -1.93
CA LEU A 232 -11.09 -16.91 -2.13
C LEU A 232 -11.11 -16.50 -3.60
N THR A 233 -12.31 -16.49 -4.19
CA THR A 233 -12.52 -15.90 -5.52
C THR A 233 -13.39 -14.65 -5.37
N VAL A 234 -12.87 -13.51 -5.81
CA VAL A 234 -13.60 -12.24 -5.83
C VAL A 234 -13.96 -11.93 -7.28
N ASN A 235 -15.25 -11.89 -7.58
CA ASN A 235 -15.73 -11.48 -8.89
C ASN A 235 -15.77 -9.94 -8.94
N SER A 236 -14.98 -9.37 -9.85
CA SER A 236 -15.08 -7.95 -10.21
C SER A 236 -15.82 -7.79 -11.53
N THR A 237 -16.19 -6.55 -11.86
CA THR A 237 -16.85 -6.20 -13.13
C THR A 237 -16.03 -6.61 -14.36
N PHE A 238 -14.71 -6.76 -14.22
CA PHE A 238 -13.78 -6.96 -15.33
C PHE A 238 -13.09 -8.33 -15.31
N SER A 239 -13.02 -9.01 -14.16
CA SER A 239 -12.42 -10.35 -14.03
C SER A 239 -12.69 -11.00 -12.68
N SER A 240 -12.46 -12.31 -12.57
CA SER A 240 -12.41 -13.02 -11.29
C SER A 240 -10.97 -13.03 -10.77
N ILE A 241 -10.79 -12.61 -9.52
CA ILE A 241 -9.49 -12.56 -8.85
C ILE A 241 -9.43 -13.70 -7.83
N TYR A 242 -8.35 -14.48 -7.87
CA TYR A 242 -8.15 -15.65 -7.03
C TYR A 242 -7.05 -15.39 -5.99
N TYR A 243 -7.36 -15.64 -4.72
CA TYR A 243 -6.44 -15.51 -3.60
C TYR A 243 -6.30 -16.84 -2.85
N ASN A 244 -5.08 -17.16 -2.45
CA ASN A 244 -4.85 -18.07 -1.32
C ASN A 244 -4.92 -17.24 -0.04
N VAL A 245 -5.81 -17.61 0.88
CA VAL A 245 -6.02 -16.90 2.14
C VAL A 245 -5.60 -17.79 3.30
N GLY A 246 -4.77 -17.27 4.20
CA GLY A 246 -4.21 -18.01 5.34
C GLY A 246 -4.36 -17.28 6.65
N LEU A 247 -4.41 -18.03 7.74
CA LEU A 247 -4.39 -17.51 9.11
C LEU A 247 -3.33 -18.24 9.94
N LYS A 248 -2.42 -17.45 10.53
CA LYS A 248 -1.42 -17.92 11.49
C LYS A 248 -1.20 -16.86 12.57
N GLY A 249 -1.46 -17.23 13.83
CA GLY A 249 -1.42 -16.28 14.95
C GLY A 249 -2.33 -15.08 14.69
N ASN A 250 -1.74 -13.87 14.75
CA ASN A 250 -2.43 -12.60 14.54
C ASN A 250 -2.33 -12.08 13.09
N ASN A 251 -2.00 -12.96 12.12
CA ASN A 251 -1.79 -12.59 10.72
C ASN A 251 -2.81 -13.28 9.81
N VAL A 252 -3.49 -12.50 8.98
CA VAL A 252 -4.23 -12.99 7.80
C VAL A 252 -3.41 -12.66 6.55
N VAL A 253 -3.06 -13.67 5.77
CA VAL A 253 -2.26 -13.52 4.55
C VAL A 253 -3.12 -13.78 3.33
N LEU A 254 -3.05 -12.90 2.34
CA LEU A 254 -3.69 -13.05 1.04
C LEU A 254 -2.60 -13.03 -0.03
N VAL A 255 -2.55 -14.05 -0.87
CA VAL A 255 -1.63 -14.12 -2.01
C VAL A 255 -2.40 -14.36 -3.29
N GLN A 256 -2.24 -13.45 -4.24
CA GLN A 256 -2.63 -13.60 -5.63
C GLN A 256 -1.36 -13.71 -6.47
N ALA A 257 -1.31 -14.67 -7.40
CA ALA A 257 -0.26 -14.68 -8.41
C ALA A 257 -0.78 -15.11 -9.78
N GLN A 258 -0.21 -14.56 -10.83
CA GLN A 258 -0.43 -14.96 -12.22
C GLN A 258 0.90 -15.38 -12.85
N GLY A 259 0.90 -16.45 -13.65
CA GLY A 259 2.10 -16.98 -14.29
C GLY A 259 3.14 -17.59 -13.33
N ARG A 260 2.80 -17.79 -12.05
CA ARG A 260 3.64 -18.39 -11.00
C ARG A 260 2.82 -19.35 -10.12
N SER A 261 3.48 -20.26 -9.41
CA SER A 261 2.82 -21.10 -8.40
C SER A 261 2.43 -20.24 -7.19
N ALA A 262 1.20 -19.71 -7.20
CA ALA A 262 0.65 -18.86 -6.14
C ALA A 262 0.72 -19.55 -4.77
N PHE A 263 0.53 -20.87 -4.73
CA PHE A 263 0.57 -21.65 -3.50
C PHE A 263 1.98 -21.72 -2.88
N ASN A 264 3.05 -21.80 -3.68
CA ASN A 264 4.42 -21.82 -3.16
C ASN A 264 4.80 -20.46 -2.52
N ILE A 265 4.35 -19.36 -3.14
CA ILE A 265 4.53 -18.01 -2.61
C ILE A 265 3.74 -17.85 -1.31
N PHE A 266 2.48 -18.31 -1.30
CA PHE A 266 1.65 -18.35 -0.11
C PHE A 266 2.31 -19.11 1.04
N GLN A 267 2.80 -20.33 0.80
CA GLN A 267 3.53 -21.12 1.79
C GLN A 267 4.76 -20.39 2.32
N TYR A 268 5.56 -19.78 1.43
CA TYR A 268 6.75 -19.02 1.82
C TYR A 268 6.43 -17.93 2.86
N VAL A 269 5.37 -17.14 2.62
CA VAL A 269 4.95 -16.06 3.52
C VAL A 269 4.38 -16.65 4.81
N MET A 270 3.48 -17.63 4.71
CA MET A 270 2.85 -18.28 5.87
C MET A 270 3.87 -18.91 6.84
N GLU A 271 4.97 -19.45 6.33
CA GLU A 271 6.02 -20.03 7.18
C GLU A 271 6.80 -18.98 7.98
N ARG A 272 6.81 -17.71 7.54
CA ARG A 272 7.65 -16.63 8.09
C ARG A 272 6.88 -15.57 8.89
N VAL A 273 5.56 -15.52 8.76
CA VAL A 273 4.68 -14.69 9.61
C VAL A 273 4.37 -15.33 10.96
#